data_AF-A0A7W7ZU90-F1
#
_entry.id   AF-A0A7W7ZU90-F1
#
_cell.length_a   1.000
_cell.length_b   1.000
_cell.length_c   1.000
_cell.angle_alpha   90.00
_cell.angle_beta   90.00
_cell.angle_gamma   90.00
#
_symmetry.space_group_name_H-M   'P 1'
#
loop_
_entity.id
_entity.type
_entity.pdbx_description
1 polymer ?
#
loop_
_entity_poly.entity_id
_entity_poly.type
_entity_poly.pdbx_seq_one_letter_code
_entity_poly.pdbx_strand_id
1 'polypeptide(L)'
;MSAPAPARKPLGVRATPEQHRLLTEAAAREHRSVSSFVLDAAIKAATAGPRELPPPQYSEEEAAAILKEAQAMFRKSNVYGHDLVEELFAERRADAERG
;
A
#
# COMPACT_ATOMS: atom_id res chain seq x y z
N MET A 1 41.95 -14.43 -6.80
CA MET A 1 41.16 -14.78 -5.60
C MET A 1 39.70 -14.60 -5.94
N SER A 2 38.92 -15.69 -6.07
CA SER A 2 37.48 -15.60 -6.33
C SER A 2 36.74 -15.22 -5.06
N ALA A 3 35.95 -14.15 -5.10
CA ALA A 3 35.05 -13.78 -4.03
C ALA A 3 33.99 -14.88 -3.84
N PRO A 4 33.64 -15.25 -2.60
CA PRO A 4 32.59 -16.23 -2.33
C PRO A 4 31.25 -15.70 -2.87
N ALA A 5 30.57 -16.50 -3.68
CA ALA A 5 29.24 -16.17 -4.17
C ALA A 5 28.27 -15.97 -2.98
N PRO A 6 27.44 -14.91 -2.97
CA PRO A 6 26.54 -14.66 -1.84
C PRO A 6 25.61 -15.85 -1.62
N ALA A 7 25.50 -16.30 -0.37
CA ALA A 7 24.65 -17.42 0.02
C ALA A 7 23.18 -17.10 -0.30
N ARG A 8 22.65 -17.74 -1.35
CA ARG A 8 21.25 -17.61 -1.75
C ARG A 8 20.39 -18.42 -0.79
N LYS A 9 19.72 -17.77 0.16
CA LYS A 9 18.68 -18.43 0.97
C LYS A 9 17.57 -18.92 0.03
N PRO A 10 17.15 -20.20 0.10
CA PRO A 10 16.03 -20.67 -0.71
C PRO A 10 14.76 -19.91 -0.32
N LEU A 11 14.01 -19.45 -1.33
CA LEU A 11 12.69 -18.84 -1.12
C LEU A 11 11.76 -19.93 -0.56
N GLY A 12 11.46 -19.86 0.74
CA GLY A 12 10.70 -20.87 1.47
C GLY A 12 9.20 -20.91 1.17
N VAL A 13 8.77 -20.54 -0.03
CA VAL A 13 7.35 -20.43 -0.38
C VAL A 13 6.89 -21.68 -1.11
N ARG A 14 5.89 -22.37 -0.57
CA ARG A 14 5.27 -23.52 -1.22
C ARG A 14 4.12 -23.06 -2.09
N ALA A 15 4.16 -23.42 -3.38
CA ALA A 15 3.03 -23.26 -4.27
C ALA A 15 2.00 -24.37 -4.04
N THR A 16 0.71 -24.07 -4.21
CA THR A 16 -0.32 -25.09 -4.32
C THR A 16 -0.12 -25.91 -5.61
N PRO A 17 -0.69 -27.12 -5.72
CA PRO A 17 -0.58 -27.93 -6.94
C PRO A 17 -1.10 -27.21 -8.19
N GLU A 18 -2.19 -26.46 -8.06
CA GLU A 18 -2.78 -25.66 -9.13
C GLU A 18 -1.85 -24.52 -9.58
N GLN A 19 -1.28 -23.79 -8.62
CA GLN A 19 -0.28 -22.75 -8.90
C GLN A 19 0.96 -23.32 -9.60
N HIS A 20 1.45 -24.48 -9.13
CA HIS A 20 2.60 -25.14 -9.74
C HIS A 20 2.33 -25.52 -11.21
N ARG A 21 1.13 -26.03 -11.51
CA ARG A 21 0.72 -26.33 -12.88
C ARG A 21 0.73 -25.09 -13.76
N LEU A 22 0.11 -23.99 -13.31
CA LEU A 22 0.08 -22.73 -14.07
C LEU A 22 1.48 -22.16 -14.31
N LEU A 23 2.34 -22.20 -13.29
CA LEU A 23 3.74 -21.77 -13.40
C LEU A 23 4.54 -22.64 -14.37
N THR A 24 4.27 -23.95 -14.39
CA THR A 24 4.92 -24.89 -15.31
C THR A 24 4.50 -24.63 -16.75
N GLU A 25 3.20 -24.44 -17.00
CA GLU A 25 2.67 -24.10 -18.33
C GLU A 25 3.25 -22.77 -18.83
N ALA A 26 3.34 -21.75 -17.96
CA ALA A 26 3.92 -20.45 -18.30
C ALA A 26 5.43 -20.56 -18.61
N ALA A 27 6.19 -21.25 -17.77
CA ALA A 27 7.63 -21.44 -17.98
C ALA A 27 7.93 -22.24 -19.26
N ALA A 28 7.09 -23.22 -19.60
CA ALA A 28 7.21 -24.00 -20.83
C ALA A 28 7.01 -23.14 -22.09
N ARG A 29 6.06 -22.18 -22.08
CA ARG A 29 5.86 -21.23 -23.19
C ARG A 29 7.07 -20.34 -23.42
N GLU A 30 7.85 -20.06 -22.39
CA GLU A 30 9.09 -19.29 -22.48
C GLU A 30 10.34 -20.15 -22.70
N HIS A 31 10.21 -21.48 -22.81
CA HIS A 31 11.33 -22.43 -22.88
C HIS A 31 12.32 -22.30 -21.71
N ARG A 32 11.81 -22.01 -20.51
CA ARG A 32 12.61 -21.81 -19.29
C ARG A 32 12.25 -22.82 -18.21
N SER A 33 13.16 -23.05 -17.27
CA SER A 33 12.84 -23.79 -16.05
C SER A 33 11.91 -22.96 -15.15
N VAL A 34 11.02 -23.63 -14.42
CA VAL A 34 10.06 -22.98 -13.49
C VAL A 34 10.79 -22.07 -12.50
N SER A 35 11.92 -22.51 -11.95
CA SER A 35 12.71 -21.70 -11.02
C SER A 35 13.28 -20.43 -11.66
N SER A 36 13.78 -20.52 -12.90
CA SER A 36 14.31 -19.35 -13.63
C SER A 36 13.20 -18.35 -13.97
N PHE A 37 12.05 -18.87 -14.40
CA PHE A 37 10.86 -18.09 -14.70
C PHE A 37 10.36 -17.34 -13.46
N VAL A 38 10.17 -18.03 -12.34
CA VAL A 38 9.70 -17.42 -11.08
C VAL A 38 10.70 -16.38 -10.57
N LEU A 39 12.01 -16.65 -10.63
CA LEU A 39 13.02 -15.70 -10.19
C LEU A 39 12.98 -14.41 -11.01
N ASP A 40 12.91 -14.53 -12.34
CA ASP A 40 12.85 -13.36 -13.23
C ASP A 40 11.55 -12.56 -13.05
N ALA A 41 10.41 -13.25 -12.90
CA ALA A 41 9.14 -12.62 -12.56
C ALA A 41 9.20 -11.88 -11.22
N ALA A 42 9.84 -12.46 -10.20
CA ALA A 42 10.03 -11.83 -8.90
C ALA A 42 10.92 -10.59 -8.98
N ILE A 43 12.01 -10.65 -9.77
CA ILE A 43 12.88 -9.48 -10.01
C ILE A 43 12.07 -8.37 -10.69
N LYS A 44 11.34 -8.68 -11.76
CA LYS A 44 10.50 -7.71 -12.47
C LYS A 44 9.45 -7.07 -11.57
N ALA A 45 8.79 -7.87 -10.72
CA ALA A 45 7.82 -7.38 -9.75
C ALA A 45 8.48 -6.45 -8.70
N ALA A 46 9.69 -6.77 -8.25
CA ALA A 46 10.42 -5.93 -7.31
C ALA A 46 10.90 -4.61 -7.95
N THR A 47 11.34 -4.64 -9.21
CA THR A 47 11.82 -3.45 -9.93
C THR A 47 10.69 -2.57 -10.44
N ALA A 48 9.49 -3.12 -10.66
CA ALA A 48 8.31 -2.36 -11.04
C ALA A 48 7.80 -1.43 -9.92
N GLY A 49 8.39 -1.50 -8.73
CA GLY A 49 7.94 -0.76 -7.55
C GLY A 49 6.63 -1.31 -7.00
N PRO A 50 6.14 -0.79 -5.86
CA PRO A 50 4.79 -1.08 -5.42
C PRO A 50 3.85 -0.69 -6.56
N ARG A 51 3.03 -1.63 -7.03
CA ARG A 51 1.96 -1.34 -7.97
C ARG A 51 1.15 -0.22 -7.33
N GLU A 52 1.23 0.99 -7.89
CA GLU A 52 0.38 2.10 -7.46
C GLU A 52 -1.05 1.63 -7.70
N LEU A 53 -1.67 1.12 -6.63
CA LEU A 53 -3.10 0.90 -6.64
C LEU A 53 -3.68 2.30 -6.84
N PRO A 54 -4.57 2.50 -7.83
CA PRO A 54 -5.22 3.79 -7.98
C PRO A 54 -5.80 4.17 -6.62
N PRO A 55 -5.66 5.44 -6.20
CA PRO A 55 -6.21 5.86 -4.92
C PRO A 55 -7.68 5.44 -4.88
N PRO A 56 -8.16 4.92 -3.74
CA PRO A 56 -9.55 4.53 -3.61
C PRO A 56 -10.44 5.70 -4.02
N GLN A 57 -11.31 5.45 -4.99
CA GLN A 57 -12.28 6.43 -5.45
C GLN A 57 -13.44 6.41 -4.45
N TYR A 58 -13.51 7.45 -3.62
CA TYR A 58 -14.61 7.65 -2.70
C TYR A 58 -15.65 8.56 -3.36
N SER A 59 -16.93 8.26 -3.16
CA SER A 59 -17.98 9.25 -3.41
C SER A 59 -17.82 10.44 -2.47
N GLU A 60 -18.43 11.59 -2.81
CA GLU A 60 -18.41 12.77 -1.91
C GLU A 60 -18.99 12.43 -0.53
N GLU A 61 -20.03 11.59 -0.48
CA GLU A 61 -20.66 11.13 0.76
C GLU A 61 -19.73 10.23 1.58
N GLU A 62 -19.00 9.31 0.93
CA GLU A 62 -18.03 8.43 1.59
C GLU A 62 -16.84 9.22 2.13
N ALA A 63 -16.32 10.19 1.35
CA ALA A 63 -15.24 11.05 1.80
C ALA A 63 -15.66 11.88 3.03
N ALA A 64 -16.88 12.43 3.03
CA ALA A 64 -17.42 13.17 4.16
C ALA A 64 -17.58 12.28 5.42
N ALA A 65 -18.04 11.05 5.25
CA ALA A 65 -18.17 10.08 6.35
C ALA A 65 -16.81 9.73 6.97
N ILE A 66 -15.79 9.46 6.14
CA ILE A 66 -14.42 9.15 6.58
C ILE A 66 -13.81 10.34 7.32
N LEU A 67 -13.96 11.56 6.79
CA LEU A 67 -13.44 12.76 7.44
C LEU A 67 -14.11 13.01 8.79
N LYS A 68 -15.43 12.78 8.89
CA LYS A 68 -16.17 12.90 10.15
C LYS A 68 -15.71 11.89 11.19
N GLU A 69 -15.47 10.64 10.78
CA GLU A 69 -14.98 9.59 11.67
C GLU A 69 -13.54 9.88 12.14
N ALA A 70 -12.67 10.32 11.22
CA ALA A 70 -11.32 10.74 11.55
C ALA A 70 -11.32 11.89 12.58
N GLN A 71 -12.12 12.93 12.35
CA GLN A 71 -12.28 14.04 13.31
C GLN A 71 -12.77 13.56 14.68
N ALA A 72 -13.74 12.63 14.72
CA ALA A 72 -14.24 12.06 15.97
C ALA A 72 -13.16 11.26 16.72
N MET A 73 -12.31 10.53 16.00
CA MET A 73 -11.16 9.82 16.60
C MET A 73 -10.10 10.78 17.12
N PHE A 74 -9.78 11.85 16.38
CA PHE A 74 -8.84 12.88 16.84
C PHE A 74 -9.36 13.57 18.10
N ARG A 75 -10.63 13.97 18.15
CA ARG A 75 -11.22 14.58 19.37
C ARG A 75 -11.16 13.66 20.59
N LYS A 76 -11.35 12.35 20.41
CA LYS A 76 -11.27 11.37 21.51
C LYS A 76 -9.84 11.11 21.99
N SER A 77 -8.84 11.26 21.11
CA SER A 77 -7.43 10.97 21.41
C SER A 77 -6.62 12.23 21.77
N ASN A 78 -7.20 13.41 21.63
CA ASN A 78 -6.52 14.68 21.91
C ASN A 78 -6.46 14.95 23.42
N VAL A 79 -5.36 14.52 24.05
CA VAL A 79 -5.09 14.67 25.50
C VAL A 79 -4.97 16.15 25.92
N TYR A 80 -4.69 17.06 24.98
CA TYR A 80 -4.42 18.46 25.26
C TYR A 80 -5.63 19.40 25.13
N GLY A 81 -6.83 18.89 24.81
CA GLY A 81 -8.08 19.67 24.84
C GLY A 81 -8.20 20.82 23.83
N HIS A 82 -7.17 21.11 23.05
CA HIS A 82 -7.18 22.15 22.02
C HIS A 82 -7.60 21.57 20.67
N ASP A 83 -8.84 21.83 20.25
CA ASP A 83 -9.30 21.57 18.88
C ASP A 83 -8.97 22.77 18.00
N LEU A 84 -7.78 22.74 17.39
CA LEU A 84 -7.27 23.78 16.48
C LEU A 84 -8.27 24.10 15.36
N VAL A 85 -9.07 23.11 14.95
CA VAL A 85 -10.07 23.30 13.89
C VAL A 85 -11.21 24.18 14.40
N GLU A 86 -11.72 23.96 15.62
CA GLU A 86 -12.75 24.82 16.21
C GLU A 86 -12.24 26.24 16.46
N GLU A 87 -10.99 26.39 16.89
CA GLU A 87 -10.37 27.69 17.13
C GLU A 87 -10.30 28.52 15.83
N LEU A 88 -9.88 27.91 14.72
CA LEU A 88 -9.87 28.55 13.40
C LEU A 88 -11.28 28.90 12.88
N PHE A 89 -12.29 28.06 13.16
CA PHE A 89 -13.67 28.37 12.83
C PHE A 89 -14.27 29.46 13.72
N ALA A 90 -13.83 29.59 14.96
CA ALA A 90 -14.22 30.67 15.86
C ALA A 90 -13.60 32.01 15.40
N GLU A 91 -12.32 32.02 15.05
CA GLU A 91 -11.64 33.21 14.52
C GLU A 91 -12.31 33.72 13.23
N ARG A 92 -12.58 32.84 12.26
CA ARG A 92 -13.26 33.25 11.01
C ARG A 92 -14.67 33.81 11.24
N ARG A 93 -15.41 33.28 12.22
CA ARG A 93 -16.74 33.82 12.57
C ARG A 93 -16.62 35.20 13.22
N ALA A 94 -15.67 35.37 14.15
CA ALA A 94 -15.42 36.65 14.79
C ALA A 94 -14.97 37.72 13.78
N ASP A 95 -14.19 37.36 12.77
CA ASP A 95 -13.79 38.29 11.71
C ASP A 95 -14.95 38.66 10.79
N ALA A 96 -15.88 37.74 10.52
CA ALA A 96 -17.09 38.02 9.75
C ALA A 96 -18.10 38.92 10.47
N GLU A 97 -18.10 38.95 11.80
CA GLU A 97 -18.94 39.85 12.62
C GLU A 97 -18.34 41.25 12.81
N ARG A 98 -17.03 41.41 12.54
CA ARG A 98 -16.32 42.71 12.62
C ARG A 98 -16.27 43.47 11.30
N GLY A 99 -16.62 42.83 10.18
CA GLY A 99 -16.76 43.45 8.85
C GLY A 99 -18.19 43.90 8.58
#